data_AF-A0A4S3LMI6-F1
#
_entry.id   AF-A0A4S3LMI6-F1
#
_cell.length_a   1.000
_cell.length_b   1.000
_cell.length_c   1.000
_cell.angle_alpha   90.00
_cell.angle_beta   90.00
_cell.angle_gamma   90.00
#
_symmetry.space_group_name_H-M   'P 1'
#
loop_
_entity.id
_entity.type
_entity.pdbx_description
1 polymer ?
#
loop_
_entity_poly.entity_id
_entity_poly.type
_entity_poly.pdbx_seq_one_letter_code
_entity_poly.pdbx_strand_id
1 'polypeptide(L)'
;MHPQAPEHDEFTQQALAALLHRWRTTRQIFRPRYACGATNAIIDVDGVTVGHSTLAAGNVQTGVTAIVPPGDTLYQHPLPCSVAVLNGFAKPMGLIQLMELGELQTPILLSNTFATGAIFNAMIARSCQQFPQIGRPDATINPVILECNDFYLNDIQAMAVCEDDALTAIDSAATSFTRGSVGAGRGMSSFGLKGGVGTASRWCEELNATLGVLVLANFGKLSELTLDGVRAGEAIAQVLPQLAPQVDAGSVIIIMACDRYLDSRQLSRIAKRAGAEVFATAGPADLDFVRGLGADHVIDYQSQRFEDIARNINLVLDYVGGDVLDRSWQVLAADGVITGTTSPDILSRKPVNRRGLWFMNKPDPVLLETLAKEVASGTLQSRIGGIVGFADLPDAIERHRTASRTGKVVADFSR
;
A
#
# COMPACT_ATOMS: atom_id res chain seq x y z
N MET A 1 38.33 18.73 -28.15
CA MET A 1 37.02 18.92 -27.49
C MET A 1 37.00 18.03 -26.28
N HIS A 2 37.03 18.62 -25.08
CA HIS A 2 36.82 17.89 -23.84
C HIS A 2 35.39 17.34 -23.84
N PRO A 3 35.15 16.07 -23.46
CA PRO A 3 33.80 15.62 -23.16
C PRO A 3 33.33 16.38 -21.93
N GLN A 4 32.25 17.16 -22.07
CA GLN A 4 31.59 17.79 -20.94
C GLN A 4 31.13 16.70 -19.97
N ALA A 5 31.52 16.83 -18.70
CA ALA A 5 30.94 16.05 -17.62
C ALA A 5 29.43 16.36 -17.54
N PRO A 6 28.58 15.36 -17.27
CA PRO A 6 27.13 15.53 -17.35
C PRO A 6 26.62 16.46 -16.24
N GLU A 7 25.83 17.47 -16.60
CA GLU A 7 25.11 18.39 -15.70
C GLU A 7 24.16 17.71 -14.67
N HIS A 8 24.04 16.38 -14.70
CA HIS A 8 23.21 15.58 -13.79
C HIS A 8 23.72 15.52 -12.33
N ASP A 9 24.97 15.90 -12.06
CA ASP A 9 25.63 15.69 -10.76
C ASP A 9 25.29 16.77 -9.71
N GLU A 10 25.17 18.04 -10.10
CA GLU A 10 25.03 19.16 -9.14
C GLU A 10 23.65 19.17 -8.43
N PHE A 11 22.56 18.95 -9.16
CA PHE A 11 21.21 18.90 -8.58
C PHE A 11 21.04 17.72 -7.61
N THR A 12 21.56 16.55 -7.98
CA THR A 12 21.51 15.34 -7.14
C THR A 12 22.33 15.52 -5.87
N GLN A 13 23.52 16.13 -5.97
CA GLN A 13 24.36 16.47 -4.82
C GLN A 13 23.68 17.48 -3.89
N GLN A 14 23.05 18.52 -4.44
CA GLN A 14 22.34 19.52 -3.65
C GLN A 14 21.12 18.91 -2.93
N ALA A 15 20.36 18.06 -3.61
CA ALA A 15 19.22 17.34 -3.03
C ALA A 15 19.68 16.38 -1.92
N LEU A 16 20.78 15.65 -2.12
CA LEU A 16 21.38 14.79 -1.10
C LEU A 16 21.88 15.60 0.11
N ALA A 17 22.52 16.74 -0.12
CA ALA A 17 22.97 17.64 0.94
C ALA A 17 21.79 18.16 1.78
N ALA A 18 20.67 18.51 1.15
CA ALA A 18 19.45 18.91 1.84
C ALA A 18 18.84 17.77 2.68
N LEU A 19 18.82 16.54 2.13
CA LEU A 19 18.36 15.34 2.83
C LEU A 19 19.25 15.04 4.06
N LEU A 20 20.57 15.09 3.89
CA LEU A 20 21.53 14.88 4.98
C LEU A 20 21.45 15.98 6.03
N HIS A 21 21.28 17.25 5.63
CA HIS A 21 21.10 18.36 6.56
C HIS A 21 19.83 18.18 7.40
N ARG A 22 18.73 17.76 6.78
CA ARG A 22 17.48 17.44 7.48
C ARG A 22 17.67 16.28 8.46
N TRP A 23 18.28 15.19 8.01
CA TRP A 23 18.58 14.07 8.91
C TRP A 23 19.45 14.49 10.10
N ARG A 24 20.47 15.32 9.90
CA ARG A 24 21.35 15.80 10.97
C ARG A 24 20.62 16.70 11.97
N THR A 25 19.68 17.51 11.52
CA THR A 25 18.97 18.49 12.37
C THR A 25 17.72 17.90 13.03
N THR A 26 16.94 17.10 12.31
CA THR A 26 15.64 16.60 12.79
C THR A 26 15.59 15.10 13.04
N ARG A 27 16.63 14.35 12.64
CA ARG A 27 16.62 12.88 12.62
C ARG A 27 15.48 12.29 11.80
N GLN A 28 15.05 13.00 10.75
CA GLN A 28 14.03 12.56 9.79
C GLN A 28 14.56 12.65 8.37
N ILE A 29 14.31 11.59 7.60
CA ILE A 29 14.62 11.55 6.16
C ILE A 29 13.41 12.08 5.38
N PHE A 30 12.20 11.66 5.77
CA PHE A 30 10.93 11.97 5.12
C PHE A 30 10.12 13.00 5.92
N ARG A 31 9.31 13.80 5.22
CA ARG A 31 8.24 14.60 5.84
C ARG A 31 6.91 13.85 5.70
N PRO A 32 6.30 13.37 6.79
CA PRO A 32 4.99 12.74 6.73
C PRO A 32 3.96 13.71 6.13
N ARG A 33 3.19 13.26 5.13
CA ARG A 33 2.09 14.04 4.55
C ARG A 33 0.86 14.09 5.46
N TYR A 34 0.68 13.06 6.28
CA TYR A 34 -0.38 12.95 7.29
C TYR A 34 0.25 12.81 8.67
N ALA A 35 -0.50 13.17 9.72
CA ALA A 35 -0.08 12.95 11.09
C ALA A 35 0.18 11.46 11.34
N CYS A 36 1.21 11.14 12.13
CA CYS A 36 1.48 9.78 12.56
C CYS A 36 0.72 9.48 13.87
N GLY A 37 0.46 8.20 14.14
CA GLY A 37 0.09 7.77 15.49
C GLY A 37 1.25 7.97 16.48
N ALA A 38 0.98 7.69 17.76
CA ALA A 38 1.89 8.00 18.86
C ALA A 38 3.27 7.33 18.72
N THR A 39 3.30 6.11 18.18
CA THR A 39 4.53 5.32 17.99
C THR A 39 5.02 5.32 16.54
N ASN A 40 4.23 5.84 15.61
CA ASN A 40 4.44 5.74 14.16
C ASN A 40 4.72 4.28 13.75
N ALA A 41 3.86 3.37 14.18
CA ALA A 41 3.99 1.93 13.96
C ALA A 41 2.61 1.26 13.82
N ILE A 42 2.58 0.03 13.27
CA ILE A 42 1.35 -0.72 13.04
C ILE A 42 0.51 -0.92 14.31
N ILE A 43 1.18 -0.96 15.47
CA ILE A 43 0.59 -1.05 16.81
C ILE A 43 -0.17 0.22 17.27
N ASP A 44 -0.10 1.32 16.51
CA ASP A 44 -0.99 2.47 16.74
C ASP A 44 -2.45 2.14 16.35
N VAL A 45 -2.69 1.05 15.62
CA VAL A 45 -4.03 0.48 15.43
C VAL A 45 -4.39 -0.30 16.69
N ASP A 46 -5.46 0.11 17.35
CA ASP A 46 -5.80 -0.38 18.68
C ASP A 46 -5.90 -1.91 18.74
N GLY A 47 -5.25 -2.47 19.77
CA GLY A 47 -5.19 -3.91 20.03
C GLY A 47 -4.31 -4.75 19.08
N VAL A 48 -3.69 -4.16 18.05
CA VAL A 48 -2.67 -4.88 17.24
C VAL A 48 -1.38 -5.00 18.04
N THR A 49 -0.81 -6.20 18.10
CA THR A 49 0.49 -6.45 18.73
C THR A 49 1.45 -7.16 17.77
N VAL A 50 2.75 -7.01 18.01
CA VAL A 50 3.80 -7.60 17.18
C VAL A 50 4.84 -8.28 18.07
N GLY A 51 5.24 -9.50 17.71
CA GLY A 51 6.24 -10.28 18.43
C GLY A 51 7.26 -10.93 17.51
N HIS A 52 8.40 -11.36 18.07
CA HIS A 52 9.53 -11.90 17.31
C HIS A 52 10.18 -13.09 18.01
N SER A 53 10.54 -14.13 17.25
CA SER A 53 11.62 -15.07 17.60
C SER A 53 12.79 -14.82 16.65
N THR A 54 13.99 -14.56 17.19
CA THR A 54 15.18 -14.22 16.38
C THR A 54 16.27 -15.25 16.57
N LEU A 55 16.67 -15.93 15.49
CA LEU A 55 17.80 -16.85 15.46
C LEU A 55 19.01 -16.16 14.82
N ALA A 56 20.10 -16.00 15.59
CA ALA A 56 21.23 -15.17 15.20
C ALA A 56 22.61 -15.82 15.44
N ALA A 57 22.67 -17.15 15.47
CA ALA A 57 23.89 -17.91 15.79
C ALA A 57 24.65 -18.35 14.52
N GLY A 58 25.88 -17.88 14.36
CA GLY A 58 26.75 -18.29 13.24
C GLY A 58 26.13 -17.99 11.88
N ASN A 59 25.95 -19.03 11.05
CA ASN A 59 25.31 -18.90 9.73
C ASN A 59 23.77 -18.91 9.78
N VAL A 60 23.18 -19.16 10.95
CA VAL A 60 21.72 -19.07 11.13
C VAL A 60 21.37 -17.62 11.46
N GLN A 61 20.73 -16.95 10.51
CA GLN A 61 20.37 -15.53 10.59
C GLN A 61 18.93 -15.35 10.13
N THR A 62 17.98 -15.87 10.88
CA THR A 62 16.56 -15.93 10.49
C THR A 62 15.65 -15.76 11.70
N GLY A 63 14.36 -16.03 11.55
CA GLY A 63 13.41 -15.98 12.65
C GLY A 63 11.97 -15.86 12.19
N VAL A 64 11.09 -15.63 13.16
CA VAL A 64 9.64 -15.48 12.95
C VAL A 64 9.19 -14.12 13.46
N THR A 65 8.22 -13.52 12.78
CA THR A 65 7.52 -12.33 13.27
C THR A 65 6.03 -12.60 13.24
N ALA A 66 5.36 -12.42 14.38
CA ALA A 66 3.92 -12.56 14.49
C ALA A 66 3.28 -11.17 14.53
N ILE A 67 2.22 -10.98 13.75
CA ILE A 67 1.31 -9.84 13.84
C ILE A 67 0.01 -10.42 14.37
N VAL A 68 -0.35 -10.04 15.60
CA VAL A 68 -1.48 -10.58 16.32
C VAL A 68 -2.57 -9.48 16.39
N PRO A 69 -3.70 -9.65 15.68
CA PRO A 69 -4.85 -8.76 15.80
C PRO A 69 -5.46 -8.79 17.21
N PRO A 70 -6.35 -7.84 17.56
CA PRO A 70 -7.02 -7.84 18.86
C PRO A 70 -7.87 -9.10 19.08
N GLY A 71 -7.80 -9.61 20.31
CA GLY A 71 -8.68 -10.66 20.81
C GLY A 71 -8.20 -12.09 20.54
N ASP A 72 -8.66 -13.02 21.37
CA ASP A 72 -8.24 -14.43 21.34
C ASP A 72 -9.25 -15.34 20.59
N THR A 73 -10.18 -14.75 19.83
CA THR A 73 -11.34 -15.46 19.26
C THR A 73 -11.38 -15.42 17.73
N LEU A 74 -10.27 -15.14 17.04
CA LEU A 74 -10.24 -14.97 15.57
C LEU A 74 -10.85 -16.12 14.78
N TYR A 75 -10.80 -17.35 15.29
CA TYR A 75 -11.47 -18.49 14.67
C TYR A 75 -13.01 -18.38 14.74
N GLN A 76 -13.55 -17.96 15.88
CA GLN A 76 -14.99 -17.82 16.12
C GLN A 76 -15.55 -16.50 15.56
N HIS A 77 -14.70 -15.47 15.54
CA HIS A 77 -15.02 -14.11 15.08
C HIS A 77 -13.91 -13.64 14.13
N PRO A 78 -13.92 -14.10 12.87
CA PRO A 78 -12.92 -13.73 11.88
C PRO A 78 -12.96 -12.22 11.59
N LEU A 79 -11.79 -11.65 11.31
CA LEU A 79 -11.68 -10.24 10.92
C LEU A 79 -11.76 -10.09 9.40
N PRO A 80 -12.43 -9.03 8.89
CA PRO A 80 -12.34 -8.70 7.47
C PRO A 80 -10.89 -8.54 7.03
N CYS A 81 -10.51 -9.24 5.96
CA CYS A 81 -9.16 -9.22 5.44
C CYS A 81 -9.14 -9.36 3.92
N SER A 82 -8.09 -8.85 3.29
CA SER A 82 -7.87 -9.03 1.87
C SER A 82 -6.39 -8.99 1.55
N VAL A 83 -6.03 -9.43 0.35
CA VAL A 83 -4.66 -9.49 -0.14
C VAL A 83 -4.58 -8.95 -1.56
N ALA A 84 -3.44 -8.35 -1.90
CA ALA A 84 -3.05 -8.02 -3.26
C ALA A 84 -1.68 -8.63 -3.55
N VAL A 85 -1.60 -9.46 -4.58
CA VAL A 85 -0.32 -10.03 -5.05
C VAL A 85 0.20 -9.15 -6.19
N LEU A 86 1.27 -8.41 -5.92
CA LEU A 86 1.92 -7.55 -6.92
C LEU A 86 2.80 -8.38 -7.87
N ASN A 87 3.64 -9.23 -7.28
CA ASN A 87 4.44 -10.24 -7.98
C ASN A 87 4.33 -11.56 -7.21
N GLY A 88 4.01 -12.64 -7.92
CA GLY A 88 3.72 -13.95 -7.32
C GLY A 88 4.92 -14.85 -7.08
N PHE A 89 6.17 -14.36 -7.20
CA PHE A 89 7.37 -15.15 -6.91
C PHE A 89 7.58 -15.32 -5.39
N ALA A 90 6.60 -15.92 -4.73
CA ALA A 90 6.54 -16.12 -3.28
C ALA A 90 5.94 -17.50 -2.97
N LYS A 91 6.00 -17.93 -1.71
CA LYS A 91 5.45 -19.18 -1.20
C LYS A 91 4.53 -18.93 0.00
N PRO A 92 3.49 -18.09 -0.15
CA PRO A 92 2.57 -17.81 0.94
C PRO A 92 1.63 -18.99 1.19
N MET A 93 1.11 -19.09 2.41
CA MET A 93 0.04 -20.02 2.78
C MET A 93 -1.19 -19.28 3.29
N GLY A 94 -2.36 -19.86 3.02
CA GLY A 94 -3.67 -19.37 3.46
C GLY A 94 -4.34 -18.31 2.60
N LEU A 95 -3.66 -17.82 1.54
CA LEU A 95 -4.20 -16.72 0.72
C LEU A 95 -5.45 -17.10 -0.08
N ILE A 96 -5.59 -18.35 -0.53
CA ILE A 96 -6.73 -18.77 -1.36
C ILE A 96 -8.04 -18.62 -0.60
N GLN A 97 -8.13 -19.17 0.61
CA GLN A 97 -9.32 -19.05 1.44
C GLN A 97 -9.53 -17.61 1.93
N LEU A 98 -8.45 -16.87 2.22
CA LEU A 98 -8.55 -15.45 2.57
C LEU A 98 -9.17 -14.63 1.42
N MET A 99 -8.79 -14.90 0.17
CA MET A 99 -9.37 -14.23 -1.00
C MET A 99 -10.82 -14.62 -1.25
N GLU A 100 -11.19 -15.88 -0.98
CA GLU A 100 -12.54 -16.39 -1.19
C GLU A 100 -13.52 -15.86 -0.14
N LEU A 101 -13.14 -15.95 1.14
CA LEU A 101 -14.01 -15.58 2.26
C LEU A 101 -13.87 -14.12 2.67
N GLY A 102 -12.73 -13.49 2.40
CA GLY A 102 -12.45 -12.13 2.86
C GLY A 102 -12.22 -12.05 4.37
N GLU A 103 -11.75 -13.14 4.99
CA GLU A 103 -11.67 -13.30 6.44
C GLU A 103 -10.29 -13.78 6.89
N LEU A 104 -9.82 -13.23 8.02
CA LEU A 104 -8.62 -13.65 8.75
C LEU A 104 -9.04 -14.36 10.04
N GLN A 105 -8.58 -15.60 10.21
CA GLN A 105 -8.97 -16.49 11.32
C GLN A 105 -7.82 -16.78 12.30
N THR A 106 -6.62 -16.28 12.01
CA THR A 106 -5.39 -16.56 12.77
C THR A 106 -4.50 -15.31 12.82
N PRO A 107 -3.52 -15.25 13.74
CA PRO A 107 -2.41 -14.30 13.61
C PRO A 107 -1.69 -14.46 12.28
N ILE A 108 -1.07 -13.39 11.78
CA ILE A 108 -0.26 -13.45 10.55
C ILE A 108 1.19 -13.68 10.95
N LEU A 109 1.81 -14.75 10.44
CA LEU A 109 3.22 -15.05 10.71
C LEU A 109 4.08 -14.80 9.46
N LEU A 110 5.23 -14.18 9.68
CA LEU A 110 6.26 -13.91 8.67
C LEU A 110 7.52 -14.71 9.00
N SER A 111 8.20 -15.27 8.00
CA SER A 111 9.53 -15.89 8.17
C SER A 111 10.30 -16.00 6.84
N ASN A 112 11.26 -16.92 6.78
CA ASN A 112 11.96 -17.28 5.57
C ASN A 112 11.17 -18.28 4.70
N THR A 113 11.55 -18.38 3.43
CA THR A 113 10.86 -19.20 2.43
C THR A 113 10.69 -20.67 2.82
N PHE A 114 11.72 -21.29 3.41
CA PHE A 114 11.71 -22.73 3.73
C PHE A 114 11.05 -23.02 5.10
N ALA A 115 10.88 -22.00 5.95
CA ALA A 115 10.23 -22.14 7.26
C ALA A 115 8.70 -22.22 7.19
N THR A 116 8.09 -21.88 6.04
CA THR A 116 6.62 -21.77 5.91
C THR A 116 5.90 -23.04 6.38
N GLY A 117 6.37 -24.23 6.01
CA GLY A 117 5.80 -25.51 6.42
C GLY A 117 5.82 -25.76 7.93
N ALA A 118 6.93 -25.48 8.60
CA ALA A 118 7.05 -25.62 10.05
C ALA A 118 6.08 -24.68 10.78
N ILE A 119 5.99 -23.43 10.32
CA ILE A 119 5.08 -22.43 10.90
C ILE A 119 3.62 -22.83 10.72
N PHE A 120 3.26 -23.36 9.55
CA PHE A 120 1.91 -23.85 9.30
C PHE A 120 1.52 -24.94 10.30
N ASN A 121 2.38 -25.94 10.51
CA ASN A 121 2.13 -26.99 11.50
C ASN A 121 1.93 -26.42 12.91
N ALA A 122 2.79 -25.50 13.33
CA ALA A 122 2.69 -24.85 14.64
C ALA A 122 1.34 -24.11 14.82
N MET A 123 0.90 -23.39 13.78
CA MET A 123 -0.36 -22.64 13.81
C MET A 123 -1.58 -23.56 13.84
N ILE A 124 -1.57 -24.67 13.08
CA ILE A 124 -2.63 -25.69 13.15
C ILE A 124 -2.68 -26.29 14.56
N ALA A 125 -1.54 -26.74 15.09
CA ALA A 125 -1.44 -27.38 16.39
C ALA A 125 -1.94 -26.45 17.51
N ARG A 126 -1.47 -25.19 17.53
CA ARG A 126 -1.93 -24.17 18.48
C ARG A 126 -3.43 -23.93 18.38
N SER A 127 -3.96 -23.80 17.15
CA SER A 127 -5.39 -23.53 16.95
C SER A 127 -6.25 -24.70 17.44
N CYS A 128 -5.86 -25.95 17.17
CA CYS A 128 -6.57 -27.12 17.69
C CYS A 128 -6.50 -27.27 19.21
N GLN A 129 -5.41 -26.83 19.84
CA GLN A 129 -5.31 -26.78 21.31
C GLN A 129 -6.25 -25.73 21.90
N GLN A 130 -6.31 -24.55 21.27
CA GLN A 130 -7.17 -23.45 21.69
C GLN A 130 -8.66 -23.71 21.42
N PHE A 131 -8.96 -24.37 20.30
CA PHE A 131 -10.30 -24.71 19.84
C PHE A 131 -10.37 -26.21 19.48
N PRO A 132 -10.57 -27.10 20.48
CA PRO A 132 -10.57 -28.57 20.30
C PRO A 132 -11.60 -29.10 19.29
N GLN A 133 -12.58 -28.28 18.91
CA GLN A 133 -13.61 -28.61 17.95
C GLN A 133 -13.18 -28.47 16.48
N ILE A 134 -12.06 -27.80 16.18
CA ILE A 134 -11.52 -27.67 14.82
C ILE A 134 -11.24 -29.05 14.21
N GLY A 135 -11.73 -29.29 12.98
CA GLY A 135 -11.55 -30.56 12.28
C GLY A 135 -12.23 -31.76 12.97
N ARG A 136 -13.17 -31.46 13.89
CA ARG A 136 -14.00 -32.42 14.61
C ARG A 136 -15.48 -32.12 14.30
N PRO A 137 -16.32 -31.49 15.16
CA PRO A 137 -17.63 -31.04 14.71
C PRO A 137 -17.56 -29.74 13.90
N ASP A 138 -16.48 -28.95 14.00
CA ASP A 138 -16.33 -27.69 13.27
C ASP A 138 -15.36 -27.84 12.07
N ALA A 139 -15.43 -26.88 11.15
CA ALA A 139 -14.53 -26.78 10.00
C ALA A 139 -13.05 -26.64 10.40
N THR A 140 -12.16 -26.93 9.46
CA THR A 140 -10.72 -26.70 9.60
C THR A 140 -10.38 -25.21 9.72
N ILE A 141 -9.14 -24.90 10.08
CA ILE A 141 -8.61 -23.53 10.22
C ILE A 141 -7.73 -23.16 9.02
N ASN A 142 -7.66 -21.87 8.70
CA ASN A 142 -6.78 -21.32 7.67
C ASN A 142 -5.67 -20.41 8.25
N PRO A 143 -4.48 -20.95 8.55
CA PRO A 143 -3.29 -20.18 8.91
C PRO A 143 -2.82 -19.28 7.77
N VAL A 144 -2.46 -18.02 8.08
CA VAL A 144 -1.84 -17.10 7.11
C VAL A 144 -0.35 -16.95 7.40
N ILE A 145 0.48 -17.45 6.48
CA ILE A 145 1.94 -17.39 6.56
C ILE A 145 2.48 -16.72 5.30
N LEU A 146 3.35 -15.73 5.47
CA LEU A 146 4.02 -15.04 4.37
C LEU A 146 5.54 -15.09 4.59
N GLU A 147 6.31 -14.88 3.53
CA GLU A 147 7.76 -15.10 3.60
C GLU A 147 8.57 -14.14 2.74
N CYS A 148 9.85 -14.04 3.07
CA CYS A 148 10.88 -13.49 2.21
C CYS A 148 12.10 -14.41 2.20
N ASN A 149 12.90 -14.40 1.14
CA ASN A 149 14.04 -15.30 1.01
C ASN A 149 15.31 -14.68 1.61
N ASP A 150 15.82 -15.23 2.71
CA ASP A 150 17.00 -14.74 3.43
C ASP A 150 18.31 -15.47 3.09
N PHE A 151 18.35 -16.28 2.02
CA PHE A 151 19.50 -17.12 1.63
C PHE A 151 20.86 -16.39 1.57
N TYR A 152 20.85 -15.07 1.37
CA TYR A 152 22.07 -14.28 1.26
C TYR A 152 22.83 -14.16 2.59
N LEU A 153 22.11 -14.05 3.71
CA LEU A 153 22.71 -13.91 5.05
C LEU A 153 22.48 -15.14 5.94
N ASN A 154 21.55 -16.01 5.56
CA ASN A 154 21.14 -17.18 6.32
C ASN A 154 21.44 -18.47 5.57
N ASP A 155 21.90 -19.49 6.28
CA ASP A 155 21.86 -20.87 5.80
C ASP A 155 20.40 -21.37 5.78
N ILE A 156 19.66 -20.99 4.74
CA ILE A 156 18.26 -21.34 4.59
C ILE A 156 18.05 -22.86 4.43
N GLN A 157 19.07 -23.60 3.98
CA GLN A 157 19.00 -25.05 3.83
C GLN A 157 19.10 -25.80 5.16
N ALA A 158 19.65 -25.17 6.20
CA ALA A 158 19.62 -25.71 7.56
C ALA A 158 18.19 -25.83 8.11
N MET A 159 17.21 -25.11 7.52
CA MET A 159 15.80 -25.12 7.95
C MET A 159 15.65 -24.94 9.47
N ALA A 160 16.41 -23.99 10.02
CA ALA A 160 16.62 -23.86 11.47
C ALA A 160 15.39 -23.39 12.26
N VAL A 161 14.39 -22.78 11.60
CA VAL A 161 13.14 -22.36 12.25
C VAL A 161 12.29 -23.59 12.57
N CYS A 162 11.86 -23.73 13.81
CA CYS A 162 10.98 -24.81 14.26
C CYS A 162 9.60 -24.28 14.72
N GLU A 163 8.73 -25.20 15.16
CA GLU A 163 7.40 -24.85 15.67
C GLU A 163 7.46 -23.95 16.92
N ASP A 164 8.43 -24.17 17.81
CA ASP A 164 8.60 -23.38 19.03
C ASP A 164 8.95 -21.91 18.73
N ASP A 165 9.65 -21.64 17.62
CA ASP A 165 9.94 -20.26 17.20
C ASP A 165 8.66 -19.51 16.80
N ALA A 166 7.71 -20.20 16.17
CA ALA A 166 6.42 -19.63 15.82
C ALA A 166 5.60 -19.29 17.06
N LEU A 167 5.57 -20.21 18.04
CA LEU A 167 4.89 -20.00 19.32
C LEU A 167 5.55 -18.86 20.11
N THR A 168 6.87 -18.84 20.19
CA THR A 168 7.65 -17.76 20.84
C THR A 168 7.36 -16.40 20.20
N ALA A 169 7.25 -16.32 18.87
CA ALA A 169 6.91 -15.08 18.20
C ALA A 169 5.49 -14.60 18.53
N ILE A 170 4.51 -15.51 18.64
CA ILE A 170 3.13 -15.15 19.04
C ILE A 170 3.10 -14.71 20.51
N ASP A 171 3.74 -15.47 21.40
CA ASP A 171 3.68 -15.22 22.85
C ASP A 171 4.49 -14.00 23.29
N SER A 172 5.46 -13.57 22.47
CA SER A 172 6.21 -12.32 22.69
C SER A 172 5.50 -11.07 22.11
N ALA A 173 4.32 -11.21 21.52
CA ALA A 173 3.63 -10.09 20.87
C ALA A 173 3.23 -9.02 21.89
N ALA A 174 3.62 -7.78 21.61
CA ALA A 174 3.36 -6.63 22.48
C ALA A 174 3.09 -5.35 21.68
N THR A 175 2.61 -4.32 22.38
CA THR A 175 2.51 -2.94 21.88
C THR A 175 3.84 -2.18 21.94
N SER A 176 4.95 -2.89 22.09
CA SER A 176 6.31 -2.38 21.96
C SER A 176 7.17 -3.46 21.34
N PHE A 177 7.72 -3.19 20.16
CA PHE A 177 8.52 -4.15 19.42
C PHE A 177 9.70 -3.48 18.71
N THR A 178 10.69 -4.30 18.34
CA THR A 178 11.92 -3.82 17.73
C THR A 178 11.83 -3.86 16.20
N ARG A 179 12.53 -2.95 15.52
CA ARG A 179 12.58 -2.88 14.05
C ARG A 179 13.95 -3.30 13.53
N GLY A 180 14.06 -3.51 12.23
CA GLY A 180 15.30 -3.84 11.54
C GLY A 180 15.58 -5.34 11.56
N SER A 181 16.76 -5.73 12.04
CA SER A 181 17.30 -7.09 11.91
C SER A 181 16.86 -8.03 13.04
N VAL A 182 15.55 -8.17 13.22
CA VAL A 182 14.88 -9.00 14.23
C VAL A 182 13.80 -9.86 13.59
N GLY A 183 13.44 -10.97 14.24
CA GLY A 183 12.40 -11.87 13.78
C GLY A 183 12.66 -12.36 12.36
N ALA A 184 11.61 -12.34 11.53
CA ALA A 184 11.70 -12.64 10.11
C ALA A 184 12.65 -11.72 9.36
N GLY A 185 12.88 -10.50 9.85
CA GLY A 185 13.78 -9.52 9.24
C GLY A 185 15.27 -9.79 9.44
N ARG A 186 15.63 -10.81 10.25
CA ARG A 186 17.02 -11.03 10.67
C ARG A 186 17.98 -11.19 9.49
N GLY A 187 17.66 -12.05 8.53
CA GLY A 187 18.52 -12.34 7.37
C GLY A 187 18.19 -11.57 6.09
N MET A 188 17.28 -10.60 6.16
CA MET A 188 16.82 -9.90 4.96
C MET A 188 17.82 -8.85 4.45
N SER A 189 17.84 -8.64 3.13
CA SER A 189 18.67 -7.66 2.41
C SER A 189 17.82 -6.80 1.48
N SER A 190 17.96 -5.48 1.56
CA SER A 190 17.17 -4.55 0.74
C SER A 190 18.05 -3.44 0.18
N PHE A 191 17.95 -3.17 -1.11
CA PHE A 191 18.76 -2.19 -1.85
C PHE A 191 20.28 -2.38 -1.67
N GLY A 192 20.74 -3.62 -1.58
CA GLY A 192 22.13 -3.99 -1.32
C GLY A 192 22.59 -3.74 0.12
N LEU A 193 21.71 -3.23 0.98
CA LEU A 193 21.96 -2.92 2.38
C LEU A 193 21.20 -3.91 3.28
N LYS A 194 21.38 -3.78 4.60
CA LYS A 194 20.64 -4.60 5.54
C LYS A 194 19.14 -4.25 5.49
N GLY A 195 18.32 -5.24 5.13
CA GLY A 195 16.86 -5.15 5.18
C GLY A 195 16.28 -5.53 6.55
N GLY A 196 14.99 -5.84 6.58
CA GLY A 196 14.32 -6.37 7.77
C GLY A 196 12.93 -5.79 8.02
N VAL A 197 12.53 -5.74 9.30
CA VAL A 197 11.21 -5.26 9.72
C VAL A 197 11.18 -3.73 9.77
N GLY A 198 10.31 -3.11 8.97
CA GLY A 198 9.98 -1.69 9.01
C GLY A 198 8.52 -1.49 9.43
N THR A 199 8.18 -0.30 9.95
CA THR A 199 6.79 0.03 10.27
C THR A 199 6.57 1.54 10.28
N ALA A 200 5.32 1.94 10.03
CA ALA A 200 4.82 3.31 10.08
C ALA A 200 3.32 3.30 10.40
N SER A 201 2.75 4.43 10.81
CA SER A 201 1.31 4.63 10.89
C SER A 201 0.90 6.02 10.45
N ARG A 202 -0.33 6.19 9.96
CA ARG A 202 -0.92 7.50 9.67
C ARG A 202 -2.32 7.57 10.26
N TRP A 203 -2.63 8.72 10.84
CA TRP A 203 -3.98 9.08 11.23
C TRP A 203 -4.65 9.81 10.06
N CYS A 204 -5.85 9.37 9.71
CA CYS A 204 -6.73 10.01 8.75
C CYS A 204 -7.86 10.67 9.54
N GLU A 205 -7.83 12.01 9.60
CA GLU A 205 -8.80 12.82 10.33
C GLU A 205 -10.21 12.61 9.79
N GLU A 206 -10.36 12.55 8.47
CA GLU A 206 -11.64 12.42 7.78
C GLU A 206 -12.35 11.09 8.07
N LEU A 207 -11.57 10.02 8.30
CA LEU A 207 -12.11 8.71 8.66
C LEU A 207 -12.13 8.46 10.17
N ASN A 208 -11.55 9.38 10.95
CA ASN A 208 -11.20 9.20 12.35
C ASN A 208 -10.59 7.81 12.60
N ALA A 209 -9.58 7.48 11.80
CA ALA A 209 -9.03 6.13 11.72
C ALA A 209 -7.51 6.14 11.61
N THR A 210 -6.89 5.09 12.12
CA THR A 210 -5.45 4.85 12.04
C THR A 210 -5.18 3.77 11.01
N LEU A 211 -4.30 4.06 10.05
CA LEU A 211 -3.72 3.06 9.16
C LEU A 211 -2.30 2.73 9.64
N GLY A 212 -2.12 1.53 10.15
CA GLY A 212 -0.83 0.96 10.51
C GLY A 212 -0.24 0.13 9.37
N VAL A 213 1.08 0.20 9.18
CA VAL A 213 1.80 -0.59 8.17
C VAL A 213 3.03 -1.24 8.78
N LEU A 214 3.23 -2.53 8.51
CA LEU A 214 4.47 -3.27 8.79
C LEU A 214 5.00 -3.86 7.49
N VAL A 215 6.31 -3.77 7.29
CA VAL A 215 6.99 -4.25 6.08
C VAL A 215 8.09 -5.21 6.46
N LEU A 216 8.19 -6.34 5.75
CA LEU A 216 9.37 -7.19 5.70
C LEU A 216 10.12 -6.88 4.40
N ALA A 217 11.16 -6.05 4.47
CA ALA A 217 11.88 -5.53 3.30
C ALA A 217 13.06 -6.42 2.93
N ASN A 218 13.01 -7.01 1.72
CA ASN A 218 14.03 -7.90 1.17
C ASN A 218 14.21 -7.71 -0.36
N PHE A 219 14.18 -6.47 -0.84
CA PHE A 219 14.15 -6.19 -2.29
C PHE A 219 14.97 -4.96 -2.72
N GLY A 220 15.08 -4.81 -4.05
CA GLY A 220 15.64 -3.64 -4.73
C GLY A 220 17.15 -3.69 -4.89
N LYS A 221 17.67 -2.96 -5.88
CA LYS A 221 19.12 -2.74 -6.06
C LYS A 221 19.54 -1.42 -5.44
N LEU A 222 20.79 -1.31 -5.00
CA LEU A 222 21.31 -0.06 -4.42
C LEU A 222 21.08 1.16 -5.32
N SER A 223 21.28 1.02 -6.64
CA SER A 223 21.05 2.07 -7.65
C SER A 223 19.60 2.60 -7.73
N GLU A 224 18.64 1.86 -7.19
CA GLU A 224 17.21 2.20 -7.18
C GLU A 224 16.78 2.83 -5.84
N LEU A 225 17.67 2.82 -4.82
CA LEU A 225 17.37 3.39 -3.52
C LEU A 225 17.08 4.88 -3.63
N THR A 226 15.81 5.23 -3.42
CA THR A 226 15.30 6.59 -3.45
C THR A 226 14.73 6.94 -2.09
N LEU A 227 15.24 8.03 -1.50
CA LEU A 227 14.85 8.51 -0.18
C LEU A 227 14.25 9.91 -0.33
N ASP A 228 12.97 10.08 0.02
CA ASP A 228 12.24 11.37 -0.13
C ASP A 228 12.41 11.99 -1.53
N GLY A 229 12.38 11.15 -2.58
CA GLY A 229 12.59 11.56 -3.98
C GLY A 229 14.05 11.71 -4.43
N VAL A 230 15.03 11.55 -3.53
CA VAL A 230 16.46 11.66 -3.84
C VAL A 230 17.06 10.29 -4.10
N ARG A 231 17.64 10.06 -5.29
CA ARG A 231 18.37 8.83 -5.61
C ARG A 231 19.68 8.79 -4.83
N ALA A 232 19.72 7.99 -3.77
CA ALA A 232 20.85 7.94 -2.83
C ALA A 232 21.85 6.82 -3.17
N GLY A 233 21.46 5.89 -4.04
CA GLY A 233 22.24 4.69 -4.36
C GLY A 233 23.69 4.94 -4.76
N GLU A 234 23.93 5.84 -5.72
CA GLU A 234 25.28 6.15 -6.22
C GLU A 234 26.18 6.74 -5.15
N ALA A 235 25.66 7.70 -4.38
CA ALA A 235 26.40 8.30 -3.27
C ALA A 235 26.76 7.28 -2.18
N ILE A 236 25.85 6.34 -1.89
CA ILE A 236 26.11 5.26 -0.93
C ILE A 236 27.16 4.27 -1.49
N ALA A 237 27.09 3.94 -2.78
CA ALA A 237 28.07 3.05 -3.42
C ALA A 237 29.50 3.61 -3.35
N GLN A 238 29.66 4.93 -3.48
CA GLN A 238 30.97 5.59 -3.36
C GLN A 238 31.58 5.45 -1.96
N VAL A 239 30.77 5.52 -0.89
CA VAL A 239 31.25 5.36 0.50
C VAL A 239 31.33 3.90 0.94
N LEU A 240 30.67 2.99 0.23
CA LEU A 240 30.68 1.54 0.50
C LEU A 240 31.10 0.74 -0.74
N PRO A 241 32.34 0.91 -1.23
CA PRO A 241 32.79 0.33 -2.50
C PRO A 241 32.90 -1.20 -2.48
N GLN A 242 32.87 -1.82 -1.30
CA GLN A 242 32.93 -3.28 -1.13
C GLN A 242 31.55 -3.95 -1.05
N LEU A 243 30.45 -3.21 -1.21
CA LEU A 243 29.13 -3.80 -1.25
C LEU A 243 29.02 -4.80 -2.40
N ALA A 244 28.60 -6.02 -2.07
CA ALA A 244 28.35 -7.02 -3.09
C ALA A 244 27.24 -6.54 -4.03
N PRO A 245 27.41 -6.68 -5.35
CA PRO A 245 26.34 -6.37 -6.29
C PRO A 245 25.14 -7.29 -6.05
N GLN A 246 23.95 -6.70 -5.91
CA GLN A 246 22.71 -7.44 -5.72
C GLN A 246 21.99 -7.63 -7.05
N VAL A 247 21.45 -8.83 -7.27
CA VAL A 247 20.53 -9.09 -8.38
C VAL A 247 19.14 -8.65 -7.95
N ASP A 248 18.38 -8.06 -8.87
CA ASP A 248 16.98 -7.70 -8.63
C ASP A 248 16.11 -8.95 -8.69
N ALA A 249 16.12 -9.67 -7.58
CA ALA A 249 15.39 -10.92 -7.33
C ALA A 249 14.93 -10.96 -5.87
N GLY A 250 14.39 -9.83 -5.41
CA GLY A 250 13.97 -9.63 -4.04
C GLY A 250 12.50 -9.93 -3.78
N SER A 251 12.11 -9.81 -2.52
CA SER A 251 10.73 -9.95 -2.06
C SER A 251 10.40 -8.90 -1.01
N VAL A 252 9.11 -8.60 -0.87
CA VAL A 252 8.60 -7.71 0.17
C VAL A 252 7.23 -8.16 0.59
N ILE A 253 6.99 -8.19 1.90
CA ILE A 253 5.66 -8.37 2.48
C ILE A 253 5.24 -7.06 3.12
N ILE A 254 4.03 -6.60 2.83
CA ILE A 254 3.44 -5.39 3.40
C ILE A 254 2.14 -5.81 4.09
N ILE A 255 2.10 -5.62 5.41
CA ILE A 255 0.91 -5.83 6.24
C ILE A 255 0.31 -4.48 6.56
N MET A 256 -0.99 -4.32 6.33
CA MET A 256 -1.74 -3.12 6.64
C MET A 256 -2.85 -3.45 7.64
N ALA A 257 -2.99 -2.64 8.68
CA ALA A 257 -4.05 -2.74 9.66
C ALA A 257 -4.80 -1.41 9.76
N CYS A 258 -6.10 -1.46 10.01
CA CYS A 258 -6.96 -0.29 10.16
C CYS A 258 -7.97 -0.55 11.29
N ASP A 259 -8.23 0.46 12.11
CA ASP A 259 -9.22 0.43 13.21
C ASP A 259 -10.65 0.77 12.73
N ARG A 260 -10.82 1.01 11.43
CA ARG A 260 -12.13 1.18 10.80
C ARG A 260 -12.57 -0.09 10.08
N TYR A 261 -13.84 -0.47 10.30
CA TYR A 261 -14.45 -1.54 9.53
C TYR A 261 -14.47 -1.19 8.04
N LEU A 262 -13.87 -2.07 7.25
CA LEU A 262 -13.85 -2.02 5.80
C LEU A 262 -14.13 -3.44 5.29
N ASP A 263 -14.98 -3.56 4.29
CA ASP A 263 -15.23 -4.86 3.67
C ASP A 263 -13.99 -5.36 2.90
N SER A 264 -13.94 -6.66 2.61
CA SER A 264 -12.80 -7.29 1.93
C SER A 264 -12.50 -6.67 0.56
N ARG A 265 -13.50 -6.12 -0.14
CA ARG A 265 -13.34 -5.48 -1.45
C ARG A 265 -12.70 -4.09 -1.31
N GLN A 266 -13.05 -3.33 -0.27
CA GLN A 266 -12.40 -2.07 0.09
C GLN A 266 -10.95 -2.32 0.53
N LEU A 267 -10.72 -3.33 1.37
CA LEU A 267 -9.39 -3.73 1.81
C LEU A 267 -8.51 -4.15 0.63
N SER A 268 -9.04 -4.86 -0.36
CA SER A 268 -8.30 -5.21 -1.59
C SER A 268 -7.82 -3.97 -2.35
N ARG A 269 -8.65 -2.91 -2.42
CA ARG A 269 -8.26 -1.65 -3.08
C ARG A 269 -7.16 -0.93 -2.30
N ILE A 270 -7.19 -0.97 -0.98
CA ILE A 270 -6.14 -0.40 -0.12
C ILE A 270 -4.84 -1.19 -0.30
N ALA A 271 -4.91 -2.52 -0.24
CA ALA A 271 -3.75 -3.39 -0.45
C ALA A 271 -3.08 -3.14 -1.83
N LYS A 272 -3.88 -2.93 -2.89
CA LYS A 272 -3.35 -2.59 -4.22
C LYS A 272 -2.63 -1.24 -4.27
N ARG A 273 -3.01 -0.25 -3.43
CA ARG A 273 -2.30 1.04 -3.38
C ARG A 273 -0.86 0.91 -2.90
N ALA A 274 -0.52 -0.16 -2.18
CA ALA A 274 0.84 -0.42 -1.71
C ALA A 274 1.87 -0.53 -2.85
N GLY A 275 1.43 -0.90 -4.06
CA GLY A 275 2.25 -1.01 -5.26
C GLY A 275 1.74 -0.19 -6.44
N ALA A 276 0.81 0.75 -6.22
CA ALA A 276 0.24 1.56 -7.29
C ALA A 276 1.00 2.89 -7.42
N GLU A 277 1.52 3.15 -8.60
CA GLU A 277 1.97 4.47 -9.02
C GLU A 277 0.76 5.24 -9.59
N VAL A 278 0.45 6.41 -9.03
CA VAL A 278 -0.74 7.18 -9.36
C VAL A 278 -0.37 8.33 -10.30
N PHE A 279 -0.84 8.23 -11.54
CA PHE A 279 -0.83 9.31 -12.51
C PHE A 279 -2.16 10.08 -12.42
N ALA A 280 -2.08 11.41 -12.26
CA ALA A 280 -3.24 12.30 -12.28
C ALA A 280 -3.07 13.35 -13.39
N THR A 281 -4.12 13.54 -14.18
CA THR A 281 -4.22 14.65 -15.13
C THR A 281 -5.06 15.76 -14.50
N ALA A 282 -4.57 17.00 -14.56
CA ALA A 282 -5.26 18.16 -14.01
C ALA A 282 -4.96 19.42 -14.83
N GLY A 283 -5.80 20.45 -14.71
CA GLY A 283 -5.50 21.75 -15.30
C GLY A 283 -4.45 22.49 -14.45
N PRO A 284 -3.79 23.53 -14.98
CA PRO A 284 -2.70 24.24 -14.30
C PRO A 284 -3.07 24.73 -12.90
N ALA A 285 -4.33 25.15 -12.70
CA ALA A 285 -4.82 25.67 -11.44
C ALA A 285 -4.96 24.61 -10.32
N ASP A 286 -5.05 23.32 -10.66
CA ASP A 286 -5.31 22.25 -9.71
C ASP A 286 -4.10 21.31 -9.49
N LEU A 287 -2.93 21.62 -10.08
CA LEU A 287 -1.74 20.75 -10.01
C LEU A 287 -1.28 20.49 -8.57
N ASP A 288 -1.15 21.54 -7.76
CA ASP A 288 -0.71 21.39 -6.36
C ASP A 288 -1.77 20.69 -5.50
N PHE A 289 -3.04 20.87 -5.85
CA PHE A 289 -4.15 20.18 -5.19
C PHE A 289 -4.08 18.66 -5.44
N VAL A 290 -3.92 18.22 -6.70
CA VAL A 290 -3.83 16.78 -6.99
C VAL A 290 -2.54 16.15 -6.49
N ARG A 291 -1.43 16.91 -6.40
CA ARG A 291 -0.22 16.47 -5.66
C ARG A 291 -0.52 16.28 -4.18
N GLY A 292 -1.26 17.20 -3.57
CA GLY A 292 -1.71 17.12 -2.19
C GLY A 292 -2.57 15.89 -1.90
N LEU A 293 -3.39 15.46 -2.88
CA LEU A 293 -4.20 14.23 -2.80
C LEU A 293 -3.39 12.93 -2.91
N GLY A 294 -2.09 13.01 -3.23
CA GLY A 294 -1.22 11.85 -3.28
C GLY A 294 -0.95 11.27 -4.67
N ALA A 295 -1.16 12.04 -5.74
CA ALA A 295 -0.67 11.64 -7.06
C ALA A 295 0.88 11.64 -7.09
N ASP A 296 1.47 10.58 -7.62
CA ASP A 296 2.93 10.43 -7.80
C ASP A 296 3.41 11.22 -9.03
N HIS A 297 2.61 11.20 -10.10
CA HIS A 297 2.84 11.97 -11.33
C HIS A 297 1.65 12.86 -11.63
N VAL A 298 1.90 14.16 -11.72
CA VAL A 298 0.87 15.15 -12.05
C VAL A 298 1.16 15.75 -13.41
N ILE A 299 0.23 15.50 -14.34
CA ILE A 299 0.32 15.90 -15.75
C ILE A 299 -0.64 17.06 -15.97
N ASP A 300 -0.08 18.21 -16.36
CA ASP A 300 -0.87 19.33 -16.85
C ASP A 300 -1.38 19.02 -18.26
N TYR A 301 -2.67 18.72 -18.39
CA TYR A 301 -3.24 18.31 -19.68
C TYR A 301 -3.28 19.44 -20.72
N GLN A 302 -3.07 20.71 -20.31
CA GLN A 302 -3.05 21.85 -21.23
C GLN A 302 -1.68 22.03 -21.89
N SER A 303 -0.59 21.73 -21.17
CA SER A 303 0.77 21.85 -21.70
C SER A 303 1.33 20.53 -22.22
N GLN A 304 0.80 19.40 -21.78
CA GLN A 304 1.32 18.07 -22.10
C GLN A 304 0.20 17.07 -22.39
N ARG A 305 0.50 16.09 -23.25
CA ARG A 305 -0.39 14.96 -23.50
C ARG A 305 -0.04 13.82 -22.55
N PHE A 306 -1.04 13.31 -21.84
CA PHE A 306 -0.81 12.26 -20.85
C PHE A 306 -0.26 10.98 -21.48
N GLU A 307 -0.66 10.66 -22.71
CA GLU A 307 -0.17 9.53 -23.46
C GLU A 307 1.20 9.74 -24.09
N ASP A 308 1.89 10.85 -23.83
CA ASP A 308 3.33 10.97 -24.15
C ASP A 308 4.19 10.66 -22.91
N ILE A 309 3.57 10.60 -21.74
CA ILE A 309 4.22 10.47 -20.43
C ILE A 309 3.90 9.12 -19.78
N ALA A 310 2.61 8.76 -19.75
CA ALA A 310 2.12 7.53 -19.14
C ALA A 310 2.22 6.34 -20.12
N ARG A 311 2.80 5.24 -19.63
CA ARG A 311 2.94 3.96 -20.35
C ARG A 311 2.69 2.80 -19.40
N ASN A 312 2.26 1.66 -19.93
CA ASN A 312 2.03 0.43 -19.17
C ASN A 312 1.09 0.61 -17.95
N ILE A 313 0.05 1.42 -18.09
CA ILE A 313 -0.94 1.67 -17.02
C ILE A 313 -1.85 0.44 -16.87
N ASN A 314 -1.95 -0.10 -15.64
CA ASN A 314 -2.79 -1.27 -15.38
C ASN A 314 -4.29 -0.92 -15.25
N LEU A 315 -4.60 0.29 -14.79
CA LEU A 315 -5.97 0.78 -14.61
C LEU A 315 -6.06 2.26 -14.99
N VAL A 316 -6.92 2.58 -15.95
CA VAL A 316 -7.33 3.96 -16.24
C VAL A 316 -8.73 4.18 -15.70
N LEU A 317 -8.90 5.22 -14.88
CA LEU A 317 -10.21 5.73 -14.49
C LEU A 317 -10.58 6.87 -15.43
N ASP A 318 -11.46 6.59 -16.40
CA ASP A 318 -11.91 7.60 -17.37
C ASP A 318 -13.21 8.24 -16.91
N TYR A 319 -13.13 9.52 -16.54
CA TYR A 319 -14.27 10.38 -16.20
C TYR A 319 -14.50 11.48 -17.24
N VAL A 320 -13.81 11.43 -18.39
CA VAL A 320 -13.88 12.45 -19.44
C VAL A 320 -14.58 11.93 -20.69
N GLY A 321 -14.29 10.69 -21.10
CA GLY A 321 -14.86 10.08 -22.31
C GLY A 321 -14.31 10.66 -23.61
N GLY A 322 -14.97 10.33 -24.73
CA GLY A 322 -14.65 10.87 -26.06
C GLY A 322 -13.21 10.59 -26.51
N ASP A 323 -12.54 11.60 -27.08
CA ASP A 323 -11.18 11.45 -27.60
C ASP A 323 -10.15 11.09 -26.52
N VAL A 324 -10.40 11.47 -25.26
CA VAL A 324 -9.53 11.11 -24.12
C VAL A 324 -9.60 9.62 -23.85
N LEU A 325 -10.79 9.02 -23.95
CA LEU A 325 -10.97 7.58 -23.85
C LEU A 325 -10.22 6.85 -24.98
N ASP A 326 -10.33 7.36 -26.22
CA ASP A 326 -9.65 6.76 -27.37
C ASP A 326 -8.12 6.78 -27.22
N ARG A 327 -7.57 7.88 -26.68
CA ARG A 327 -6.14 8.02 -26.36
C ARG A 327 -5.72 7.13 -25.18
N SER A 328 -6.61 6.92 -24.21
CA SER A 328 -6.32 6.14 -23.00
C SER A 328 -6.05 4.66 -23.30
N TRP A 329 -6.57 4.11 -24.41
CA TRP A 329 -6.25 2.74 -24.82
C TRP A 329 -4.75 2.53 -25.16
N GLN A 330 -4.05 3.61 -25.52
CA GLN A 330 -2.64 3.57 -25.92
C GLN A 330 -1.70 3.48 -24.72
N VAL A 331 -2.13 3.93 -23.54
CA VAL A 331 -1.30 3.93 -22.34
C VAL A 331 -1.39 2.64 -21.55
N LEU A 332 -2.40 1.80 -21.82
CA LEU A 332 -2.65 0.57 -21.07
C LEU A 332 -1.57 -0.49 -21.28
N ALA A 333 -1.14 -1.12 -20.18
CA ALA A 333 -0.44 -2.40 -20.17
C ALA A 333 -1.26 -3.48 -20.91
N ALA A 334 -0.63 -4.56 -21.38
CA ALA A 334 -1.28 -5.57 -22.23
C ALA A 334 -2.57 -6.15 -21.62
N ASP A 335 -2.59 -6.33 -20.30
CA ASP A 335 -3.71 -6.83 -19.49
C ASP A 335 -4.51 -5.73 -18.77
N GLY A 336 -4.14 -4.46 -19.00
CA GLY A 336 -4.75 -3.29 -18.38
C GLY A 336 -6.22 -3.10 -18.74
N VAL A 337 -6.93 -2.39 -17.85
CA VAL A 337 -8.37 -2.11 -17.99
C VAL A 337 -8.65 -0.62 -17.91
N ILE A 338 -9.56 -0.14 -18.76
CA ILE A 338 -10.19 1.17 -18.57
C ILE A 338 -11.54 0.96 -17.93
N THR A 339 -11.88 1.78 -16.95
CA THR A 339 -13.24 1.87 -16.43
C THR A 339 -13.68 3.31 -16.26
N GLY A 340 -14.96 3.57 -16.48
CA GLY A 340 -15.50 4.92 -16.43
C GLY A 340 -17.01 4.92 -16.22
N THR A 341 -17.52 6.06 -15.75
CA THR A 341 -18.96 6.30 -15.58
C THR A 341 -19.53 7.23 -16.65
N THR A 342 -18.67 7.88 -17.44
CA THR A 342 -19.05 8.98 -18.34
C THR A 342 -20.09 8.55 -19.37
N SER A 343 -19.88 7.39 -20.00
CA SER A 343 -20.74 6.89 -21.07
C SER A 343 -20.51 5.40 -21.29
N PRO A 344 -21.55 4.64 -21.71
CA PRO A 344 -21.41 3.23 -22.08
C PRO A 344 -20.59 3.02 -23.37
N ASP A 345 -20.21 4.09 -24.06
CA ASP A 345 -19.40 4.02 -25.30
C ASP A 345 -18.01 3.41 -25.09
N ILE A 346 -17.50 3.32 -23.87
CA ILE A 346 -16.33 2.48 -23.54
C ILE A 346 -16.50 1.03 -23.97
N LEU A 347 -17.73 0.50 -24.00
CA LEU A 347 -18.01 -0.86 -24.46
C LEU A 347 -17.91 -0.98 -25.99
N SER A 348 -18.28 0.07 -26.73
CA SER A 348 -18.25 0.07 -28.20
C SER A 348 -16.93 0.57 -28.79
N ARG A 349 -16.20 1.46 -28.10
CA ARG A 349 -14.91 2.02 -28.50
C ARG A 349 -13.71 1.15 -28.08
N LYS A 350 -13.94 0.11 -27.27
CA LYS A 350 -12.92 -0.85 -26.82
C LYS A 350 -12.28 -1.59 -28.02
N PRO A 351 -10.94 -1.57 -28.17
CA PRO A 351 -10.25 -2.41 -29.15
C PRO A 351 -10.45 -3.91 -28.89
N VAL A 352 -10.35 -4.72 -29.95
CA VAL A 352 -10.72 -6.16 -29.96
C VAL A 352 -10.05 -6.98 -28.83
N ASN A 353 -8.88 -6.59 -28.33
CA ASN A 353 -8.15 -7.30 -27.27
C ASN A 353 -7.91 -6.48 -25.99
N ARG A 354 -8.68 -5.41 -25.76
CA ARG A 354 -8.56 -4.59 -24.53
C ARG A 354 -9.74 -4.84 -23.60
N ARG A 355 -9.63 -4.44 -22.33
CA ARG A 355 -10.70 -4.54 -21.34
C ARG A 355 -11.28 -3.15 -21.04
N GLY A 356 -12.57 -2.99 -21.26
CA GLY A 356 -13.32 -1.78 -20.95
C GLY A 356 -14.52 -2.13 -20.07
N LEU A 357 -14.68 -1.44 -18.94
CA LEU A 357 -15.80 -1.64 -18.02
C LEU A 357 -16.56 -0.33 -17.87
N TRP A 358 -17.77 -0.29 -18.40
CA TRP A 358 -18.71 0.75 -18.01
C TRP A 358 -19.43 0.33 -16.74
N PHE A 359 -19.55 1.27 -15.80
CA PHE A 359 -20.46 1.10 -14.69
C PHE A 359 -21.27 2.37 -14.49
N MET A 360 -22.50 2.20 -14.05
CA MET A 360 -23.36 3.29 -13.62
C MET A 360 -23.71 3.07 -12.17
N ASN A 361 -23.52 4.11 -11.36
CA ASN A 361 -23.86 4.02 -9.95
C ASN A 361 -25.38 3.90 -9.82
N LYS A 362 -25.86 2.90 -9.05
CA LYS A 362 -27.27 2.80 -8.70
C LYS A 362 -27.49 3.63 -7.45
N PRO A 363 -28.45 4.58 -7.44
CA PRO A 363 -28.76 5.33 -6.24
C PRO A 363 -29.23 4.37 -5.15
N ASP A 364 -28.57 4.43 -4.00
CA ASP A 364 -28.93 3.68 -2.79
C ASP A 364 -29.37 4.70 -1.72
N PRO A 365 -30.67 4.75 -1.39
CA PRO A 365 -31.20 5.71 -0.43
C PRO A 365 -30.55 5.60 0.96
N VAL A 366 -30.21 4.40 1.42
CA VAL A 366 -29.60 4.17 2.75
C VAL A 366 -28.17 4.70 2.77
N LEU A 367 -27.42 4.41 1.72
CA LEU A 367 -26.05 4.93 1.57
C LEU A 367 -26.05 6.46 1.43
N LEU A 368 -26.97 7.02 0.65
CA LEU A 368 -27.08 8.47 0.47
C LEU A 368 -27.46 9.18 1.77
N GLU A 369 -28.33 8.60 2.59
CA GLU A 369 -28.65 9.15 3.91
C GLU A 369 -27.43 9.12 4.86
N THR A 370 -26.63 8.06 4.78
CA THR A 370 -25.37 7.95 5.55
C THR A 370 -24.38 9.02 5.12
N LEU A 371 -24.15 9.17 3.80
CA LEU A 371 -23.28 10.20 3.25
C LEU A 371 -23.78 11.61 3.59
N ALA A 372 -25.09 11.84 3.61
CA ALA A 372 -25.67 13.12 4.01
C ALA A 372 -25.38 13.44 5.50
N LYS A 373 -25.48 12.43 6.38
CA LYS A 373 -25.11 12.57 7.81
C LYS A 373 -23.61 12.83 7.98
N GLU A 374 -22.77 12.18 7.19
CA GLU A 374 -21.32 12.42 7.18
C GLU A 374 -20.98 13.84 6.70
N VAL A 375 -21.66 14.35 5.66
CA VAL A 375 -21.50 15.75 5.21
C VAL A 375 -22.00 16.73 6.26
N ALA A 376 -23.16 16.48 6.86
CA ALA A 376 -23.76 17.36 7.87
C ALA A 376 -22.93 17.41 9.16
N SER A 377 -22.28 16.30 9.54
CA SER A 377 -21.37 16.24 10.69
C SER A 377 -19.96 16.77 10.38
N GLY A 378 -19.67 17.11 9.12
CA GLY A 378 -18.34 17.55 8.69
C GLY A 378 -17.32 16.42 8.51
N THR A 379 -17.71 15.16 8.79
CA THR A 379 -16.90 13.95 8.59
C THR A 379 -16.55 13.74 7.11
N LEU A 380 -17.50 14.04 6.21
CA LEU A 380 -17.28 14.04 4.76
C LEU A 380 -17.32 15.48 4.22
N GLN A 381 -16.16 16.03 3.90
CA GLN A 381 -16.09 17.39 3.33
C GLN A 381 -16.27 17.37 1.82
N SER A 382 -17.42 17.86 1.35
CA SER A 382 -17.62 18.19 -0.06
C SER A 382 -17.27 19.65 -0.28
N ARG A 383 -16.26 19.93 -1.11
CA ARG A 383 -15.89 21.32 -1.43
C ARG A 383 -17.01 21.95 -2.25
N ILE A 384 -17.73 22.90 -1.65
CA ILE A 384 -18.70 23.73 -2.35
C ILE A 384 -17.93 24.87 -3.00
N GLY A 385 -17.86 24.88 -4.33
CA GLY A 385 -17.20 25.97 -5.07
C GLY A 385 -18.06 27.23 -5.20
N GLY A 386 -19.30 27.22 -4.68
CA GLY A 386 -20.27 28.30 -4.76
C GLY A 386 -21.71 27.81 -4.66
N ILE A 387 -22.55 28.64 -4.06
CA ILE A 387 -23.99 28.43 -3.85
C ILE A 387 -24.73 29.46 -4.71
N VAL A 388 -25.76 29.03 -5.43
CA VAL A 388 -26.57 29.89 -6.31
C VAL A 388 -28.05 29.74 -5.99
N GLY A 389 -28.80 30.84 -6.07
CA GLY A 389 -30.26 30.82 -5.94
C GLY A 389 -30.93 30.33 -7.22
N PHE A 390 -32.25 30.14 -7.19
CA PHE A 390 -33.00 29.65 -8.35
C PHE A 390 -32.87 30.57 -9.57
N ALA A 391 -32.91 31.89 -9.36
CA ALA A 391 -32.81 32.88 -10.43
C ALA A 391 -31.45 32.86 -11.16
N ASP A 392 -30.38 32.46 -10.48
CA ASP A 392 -29.01 32.46 -10.99
C ASP A 392 -28.62 31.12 -11.65
N LEU A 393 -29.52 30.13 -11.65
CA LEU A 393 -29.27 28.80 -12.22
C LEU A 393 -28.81 28.85 -13.68
N PRO A 394 -29.44 29.63 -14.60
CA PRO A 394 -29.01 29.68 -16.00
C PRO A 394 -27.54 30.13 -16.11
N ASP A 395 -27.17 31.19 -15.41
CA ASP A 395 -25.80 31.72 -15.41
C ASP A 395 -24.81 30.77 -14.73
N ALA A 396 -25.24 30.04 -13.71
CA ALA A 396 -24.42 29.05 -13.02
C ALA A 396 -24.15 27.82 -13.91
N ILE A 397 -25.15 27.36 -14.64
CA ILE A 397 -25.02 26.28 -15.63
C ILE A 397 -24.07 26.73 -16.75
N GLU A 398 -24.23 27.95 -17.27
CA GLU A 398 -23.37 28.45 -18.36
C GLU A 398 -21.92 28.64 -17.90
N ARG A 399 -21.70 29.15 -16.68
CA ARG A 399 -20.37 29.21 -16.07
C ARG A 399 -19.73 27.83 -15.87
N HIS A 400 -20.52 26.83 -15.45
CA HIS A 400 -20.03 25.45 -15.31
C HIS A 400 -19.60 24.83 -16.66
N ARG A 401 -20.18 25.28 -17.78
CA ARG A 401 -19.80 24.82 -19.11
C ARG A 401 -18.54 25.50 -19.64
N THR A 402 -18.25 26.72 -19.18
CA THR A 402 -17.26 27.61 -19.79
C THR A 402 -16.00 27.81 -18.94
N ALA A 403 -16.02 27.51 -17.63
CA ALA A 403 -14.90 27.69 -16.73
C ALA A 403 -14.63 26.45 -15.85
N SER A 404 -13.34 26.09 -15.69
CA SER A 404 -12.92 25.11 -14.68
C SER A 404 -13.01 25.74 -13.28
N ARG A 405 -13.55 24.99 -12.31
CA ARG A 405 -13.55 25.39 -10.90
C ARG A 405 -13.32 24.20 -9.99
N THR A 406 -12.69 24.46 -8.85
CA THR A 406 -12.58 23.49 -7.78
C THR A 406 -13.87 23.46 -6.94
N GLY A 407 -14.55 22.31 -6.89
CA GLY A 407 -15.72 22.07 -6.02
C GLY A 407 -17.11 22.17 -6.69
N LYS A 408 -18.12 21.60 -6.03
CA LYS A 408 -19.51 21.43 -6.52
C LYS A 408 -20.33 22.72 -6.45
N VAL A 409 -21.15 23.01 -7.47
CA VAL A 409 -22.17 24.08 -7.44
C VAL A 409 -23.39 23.54 -6.75
N VAL A 410 -23.84 24.23 -5.70
CA VAL A 410 -25.04 23.88 -4.97
C VAL A 410 -26.12 24.89 -5.30
N ALA A 411 -27.26 24.40 -5.79
CA ALA A 411 -28.45 25.19 -5.94
C ALA A 411 -29.20 25.20 -4.60
N ASP A 412 -29.37 26.39 -4.03
CA ASP A 412 -30.15 26.58 -2.80
C ASP A 412 -31.53 27.13 -3.19
N PHE A 413 -32.52 26.25 -3.22
CA PHE A 413 -33.91 26.59 -3.57
C PHE A 413 -34.66 27.29 -2.45
N SER A 414 -34.03 27.51 -1.29
CA SER A 414 -34.58 28.32 -0.21
C SER A 414 -34.27 29.82 -0.34
N ARG A 415 -33.39 30.19 -1.28
CA ARG A 415 -32.96 31.56 -1.57
C ARG A 415 -33.60 32.13 -2.82
#